data_AF-A0A1Q5PHE3-F1
#
_entry.id   AF-A0A1Q5PHE3-F1
#
_cell.length_a   1.000
_cell.length_b   1.000
_cell.length_c   1.000
_cell.angle_alpha   90.00
_cell.angle_beta   90.00
_cell.angle_gamma   90.00
#
_symmetry.space_group_name_H-M   'P 1'
#
loop_
_entity.id
_entity.type
_entity.pdbx_description
1 polymer ?
#
loop_
_entity_poly.entity_id
_entity_poly.type
_entity_poly.pdbx_seq_one_letter_code
_entity_poly.pdbx_strand_id
1 'polypeptide(L)'
;MTQKTILLIASALGALTVAIGAFGAHALAPMLQATNRVDTFETAVKYQMYHTLALLAVGLLLFQVQQPALQVAAWCFFLGILIFSGSLYVLILSGVTWLGAITPIGGTLLIVGWGALFYAVLKAL
;
A
#
# COMPACT_ATOMS: atom_id res chain seq x y z
N MET A 1 10.93 11.28 5.69
CA MET A 1 11.34 10.05 6.41
C MET A 1 12.79 9.72 6.07
N THR A 2 13.58 9.25 7.03
CA THR A 2 14.93 8.75 6.71
C THR A 2 14.83 7.44 5.92
N GLN A 3 15.89 7.07 5.21
CA GLN A 3 16.00 5.82 4.46
C GLN A 3 15.73 4.61 5.38
N LYS A 4 16.37 4.61 6.56
CA LYS A 4 16.18 3.59 7.59
C LYS A 4 14.71 3.44 7.97
N THR A 5 14.01 4.54 8.24
CA THR A 5 12.59 4.51 8.61
C THR A 5 11.73 3.96 7.48
N ILE A 6 11.98 4.37 6.23
CA ILE A 6 11.24 3.87 5.06
C ILE A 6 11.41 2.36 4.90
N LEU A 7 12.65 1.86 4.98
CA LEU A 7 12.93 0.43 4.87
C LEU A 7 12.31 -0.39 6.00
N LEU A 8 12.30 0.12 7.23
CA LEU A 8 11.63 -0.54 8.36
C LEU A 8 10.12 -0.64 8.12
N ILE A 9 9.49 0.46 7.70
CA ILE A 9 8.06 0.49 7.37
C ILE A 9 7.75 -0.48 6.23
N ALA A 10 8.50 -0.45 5.13
CA ALA A 10 8.27 -1.32 3.99
C ALA A 10 8.44 -2.81 4.36
N SER A 11 9.46 -3.14 5.16
CA SER A 11 9.68 -4.51 5.65
C SER A 11 8.52 -4.99 6.52
N ALA A 12 8.06 -4.14 7.45
CA ALA A 12 6.93 -4.46 8.33
C ALA A 12 5.62 -4.61 7.54
N LEU A 13 5.34 -3.70 6.60
CA LEU A 13 4.16 -3.80 5.73
C LEU A 13 4.23 -5.03 4.84
N GLY A 14 5.41 -5.42 4.37
CA GLY A 14 5.61 -6.60 3.53
C GLY A 14 5.26 -7.87 4.29
N ALA A 15 5.82 -8.02 5.50
CA ALA A 15 5.50 -9.11 6.40
C ALA A 15 3.99 -9.14 6.74
N LEU A 16 3.40 -7.98 7.03
CA LEU A 16 1.97 -7.87 7.33
C LEU A 16 1.11 -8.29 6.13
N THR A 17 1.50 -7.91 4.91
CA THR A 17 0.75 -8.27 3.69
C THR A 17 0.74 -9.78 3.47
N VAL A 18 1.88 -10.44 3.67
CA VAL A 18 1.98 -11.91 3.59
C VAL A 18 1.10 -12.57 4.66
N ALA A 19 1.17 -12.09 5.90
CA ALA A 19 0.36 -12.61 7.00
C ALA A 19 -1.14 -12.48 6.72
N ILE A 20 -1.59 -11.29 6.29
CA ILE A 20 -2.99 -11.03 5.93
C ILE A 20 -3.40 -11.91 4.75
N GLY A 21 -2.60 -11.98 3.68
CA GLY A 21 -2.91 -12.79 2.50
C GLY A 21 -3.05 -14.28 2.82
N ALA A 22 -2.12 -14.84 3.60
CA ALA A 22 -2.18 -16.23 4.03
C ALA A 22 -3.39 -16.51 4.93
N PHE A 23 -3.67 -15.62 5.89
CA PHE A 23 -4.83 -15.71 6.76
C PHE A 23 -6.14 -15.63 5.96
N GLY A 24 -6.20 -14.73 4.97
CA GLY A 24 -7.34 -14.58 4.07
C GLY A 24 -7.65 -15.84 3.27
N ALA A 25 -6.62 -16.45 2.70
CA ALA A 25 -6.75 -17.65 1.86
C ALA A 25 -7.20 -18.90 2.64
N HIS A 26 -6.88 -18.99 3.93
CA HIS A 26 -7.17 -20.19 4.73
C HIS A 26 -8.29 -19.95 5.75
N ALA A 27 -8.10 -19.00 6.66
CA ALA A 27 -9.01 -18.79 7.80
C ALA A 27 -10.22 -17.93 7.43
N LEU A 28 -10.05 -16.94 6.55
CA LEU A 28 -11.12 -16.00 6.20
C LEU A 28 -11.94 -16.44 4.98
N ALA A 29 -11.48 -17.43 4.21
CA ALA A 29 -12.08 -17.83 2.93
C ALA A 29 -13.59 -18.13 3.00
N PRO A 30 -14.12 -18.90 3.99
CA PRO A 30 -15.55 -19.14 4.08
C PRO A 30 -16.38 -17.85 4.27
N MET A 31 -15.89 -16.91 5.09
CA MET A 31 -16.56 -15.62 5.32
C MET A 31 -16.53 -14.75 4.06
N LEU A 32 -15.38 -14.70 3.37
CA LEU A 32 -15.21 -13.93 2.14
C LEU A 32 -16.15 -14.43 1.04
N GLN A 33 -16.32 -15.75 0.92
CA GLN A 33 -17.25 -16.36 -0.04
C GLN A 33 -18.71 -16.05 0.34
N ALA A 34 -19.09 -16.26 1.60
CA ALA A 34 -20.46 -16.02 2.08
C ALA A 34 -20.89 -14.55 1.93
N THR A 35 -19.96 -13.61 1.99
CA THR A 35 -20.21 -12.16 1.87
C THR A 35 -19.96 -11.60 0.47
N ASN A 36 -19.54 -12.44 -0.49
CA ASN A 36 -19.13 -12.04 -1.84
C ASN A 36 -18.02 -10.95 -1.86
N ARG A 37 -16.96 -11.16 -1.07
CA ARG A 37 -15.87 -10.19 -0.84
C ARG A 37 -14.48 -10.69 -1.21
N VAL A 38 -14.39 -11.84 -1.86
CA VAL A 38 -13.10 -12.44 -2.28
C VAL A 38 -12.30 -11.46 -3.14
N ASP A 39 -12.90 -10.90 -4.20
CA ASP A 39 -12.21 -9.97 -5.11
C ASP A 39 -11.76 -8.67 -4.43
N THR A 40 -12.61 -8.13 -3.54
CA THR A 40 -12.28 -6.94 -2.75
C THR A 40 -11.09 -7.20 -1.83
N PHE A 41 -11.06 -8.36 -1.18
CA PHE A 41 -9.96 -8.78 -0.32
C PHE A 41 -8.67 -8.95 -1.12
N GLU A 42 -8.72 -9.66 -2.25
CA GLU A 42 -7.56 -9.82 -3.12
C GLU A 42 -7.02 -8.48 -3.62
N THR A 43 -7.91 -7.56 -3.98
CA THR A 43 -7.52 -6.21 -4.42
C THR A 43 -6.79 -5.48 -3.31
N ALA A 44 -7.29 -5.50 -2.08
CA ALA A 44 -6.66 -4.86 -0.93
C ALA A 44 -5.24 -5.44 -0.66
N VAL A 45 -5.10 -6.77 -0.66
CA VAL A 45 -3.80 -7.44 -0.44
C VAL A 45 -2.82 -7.14 -1.57
N LYS A 46 -3.25 -7.20 -2.83
CA LYS A 46 -2.41 -6.92 -4.01
C LYS A 46 -1.91 -5.48 -3.99
N TYR A 47 -2.80 -4.51 -3.75
CA TYR A 47 -2.42 -3.10 -3.70
C TYR A 47 -1.50 -2.80 -2.52
N GLN A 48 -1.73 -3.40 -1.34
CA GLN A 48 -0.78 -3.30 -0.23
C GLN A 48 0.60 -3.82 -0.63
N MET A 49 0.70 -5.00 -1.26
CA MET A 49 1.99 -5.60 -1.61
C MET A 49 2.74 -4.75 -2.64
N TYR A 50 2.10 -4.39 -3.76
CA TYR A 50 2.77 -3.66 -4.85
C TYR A 50 3.31 -2.32 -4.39
N HIS A 51 2.55 -1.57 -3.59
CA HIS A 51 2.99 -0.27 -3.12
C HIS A 51 3.95 -0.38 -1.93
N THR A 52 3.93 -1.48 -1.18
CA THR A 52 4.98 -1.79 -0.21
C THR A 52 6.31 -2.04 -0.91
N LEU A 53 6.32 -2.79 -2.01
CA LEU A 53 7.52 -3.01 -2.81
C LEU A 53 8.02 -1.70 -3.45
N ALA A 54 7.12 -0.85 -3.93
CA ALA A 54 7.47 0.48 -4.41
C ALA A 54 8.09 1.34 -3.29
N LEU A 55 7.53 1.33 -2.08
CA LEU A 55 8.07 2.03 -0.91
C LEU A 55 9.46 1.49 -0.52
N LEU A 56 9.66 0.17 -0.58
CA LEU A 56 10.97 -0.46 -0.37
C LEU A 56 11.99 0.07 -1.39
N ALA A 57 11.63 0.08 -2.67
CA ALA A 57 12.48 0.60 -3.74
C ALA A 57 12.83 2.09 -3.54
N VAL A 58 11.88 2.93 -3.13
CA VAL A 58 12.12 4.33 -2.78
C VAL A 58 13.13 4.46 -1.62
N GLY A 59 12.99 3.63 -0.58
CA GLY A 59 13.93 3.58 0.54
C GLY A 59 15.36 3.24 0.11
N LEU A 60 15.51 2.30 -0.83
CA LEU A 60 16.80 1.91 -1.41
C LEU A 60 17.38 3.01 -2.31
N LEU A 61 16.57 3.63 -3.18
CA LEU A 61 17.01 4.70 -4.08
C LEU A 61 17.55 5.93 -3.33
N LEU A 62 16.97 6.24 -2.17
CA LEU A 62 17.41 7.37 -1.34
C LEU A 62 18.84 7.23 -0.78
N PHE A 63 19.49 6.06 -0.89
CA PHE A 63 20.92 5.92 -0.59
C PHE A 63 21.82 6.46 -1.72
N GLN A 64 21.32 6.47 -2.95
CA GLN A 64 22.08 6.87 -4.14
C GLN A 64 21.69 8.28 -4.59
N VAL A 65 20.42 8.63 -4.42
CA VAL A 65 19.82 9.84 -4.97
C VAL A 65 19.16 10.65 -3.86
N GLN A 66 19.59 11.91 -3.71
CA GLN A 66 18.93 12.87 -2.82
C GLN A 66 18.02 13.80 -3.62
N GLN A 67 16.82 13.30 -3.96
CA GLN A 67 15.82 14.06 -4.71
C GLN A 67 14.54 14.22 -3.86
N PRO A 68 14.01 15.45 -3.66
CA PRO A 68 12.87 15.70 -2.75
C PRO A 68 11.56 14.98 -3.08
N ALA A 69 11.25 14.77 -4.37
CA ALA A 69 10.08 14.00 -4.80
C ALA A 69 10.14 12.51 -4.41
N LEU A 70 11.31 11.93 -4.12
CA LEU A 70 11.37 10.59 -3.49
C LEU A 70 10.73 10.59 -2.09
N GLN A 71 10.82 11.70 -1.35
CA GLN A 71 10.13 11.83 -0.05
C GLN A 71 8.62 11.95 -0.22
N VAL A 72 8.18 12.65 -1.26
CA VAL A 72 6.76 12.72 -1.64
C VAL A 72 6.26 11.31 -2.00
N ALA A 73 6.99 10.59 -2.84
CA ALA A 73 6.65 9.21 -3.21
C ALA A 73 6.53 8.30 -1.97
N ALA A 74 7.49 8.38 -1.05
CA ALA A 74 7.49 7.57 0.16
C ALA A 74 6.24 7.82 1.04
N TRP A 75 5.91 9.09 1.29
CA TRP A 75 4.71 9.45 2.08
C TRP A 75 3.42 9.05 1.38
N CYS A 76 3.33 9.30 0.08
CA CYS A 76 2.17 8.97 -0.73
C CYS A 76 1.91 7.46 -0.78
N PHE A 77 2.95 6.64 -0.96
CA PHE A 77 2.80 5.18 -0.89
C PHE A 77 2.39 4.72 0.51
N PHE A 78 3.08 5.20 1.57
CA PHE A 78 2.75 4.79 2.93
C PHE A 78 1.31 5.14 3.32
N LEU A 79 0.90 6.39 3.18
CA LEU A 79 -0.46 6.83 3.51
C LEU A 79 -1.49 6.23 2.55
N GLY A 80 -1.15 6.12 1.26
CA GLY A 80 -2.02 5.48 0.27
C GLY A 80 -2.29 4.02 0.59
N ILE A 81 -1.30 3.25 1.06
CA ILE A 81 -1.49 1.87 1.52
C ILE A 81 -2.46 1.81 2.70
N LEU A 82 -2.24 2.64 3.72
CA LEU A 82 -3.07 2.66 4.93
C LEU A 82 -4.52 3.03 4.61
N ILE A 83 -4.74 4.02 3.75
CA ILE A 83 -6.08 4.49 3.41
C ILE A 83 -6.74 3.53 2.41
N PHE A 84 -6.08 3.16 1.31
CA PHE A 84 -6.65 2.30 0.28
C PHE A 84 -6.91 0.89 0.80
N SER A 85 -5.85 0.18 1.19
CA SER A 85 -5.95 -1.23 1.58
C SER A 85 -6.60 -1.37 2.95
N GLY A 86 -6.25 -0.48 3.89
CA GLY A 86 -6.84 -0.47 5.23
C GLY A 86 -8.35 -0.23 5.21
N SER A 87 -8.86 0.73 4.41
CA SER A 87 -10.31 0.94 4.30
C SER A 87 -11.04 -0.29 3.74
N LEU A 88 -10.46 -0.97 2.75
CA LEU A 88 -11.02 -2.21 2.20
C LEU A 88 -11.03 -3.33 3.24
N TYR A 89 -9.96 -3.53 4.02
CA TYR A 89 -9.96 -4.52 5.10
C TYR A 89 -11.03 -4.25 6.15
N VAL A 90 -11.17 -2.99 6.58
CA VAL A 90 -12.22 -2.61 7.54
C VAL A 90 -13.59 -2.83 6.93
N LEU A 91 -13.82 -2.46 5.67
CA LEU A 91 -15.07 -2.74 4.97
C LEU A 91 -15.38 -4.23 4.99
N ILE A 92 -14.40 -5.07 4.65
CA ILE A 92 -14.53 -6.53 4.56
C ILE A 92 -14.91 -7.15 5.90
N LEU A 93 -14.31 -6.69 6.99
CA LEU A 93 -14.56 -7.25 8.32
C LEU A 93 -15.83 -6.68 8.99
N SER A 94 -16.11 -5.40 8.80
CA SER A 94 -17.20 -4.70 9.52
C SER A 94 -18.53 -4.70 8.77
N GLY A 95 -18.52 -4.87 7.44
CA GLY A 95 -19.72 -4.70 6.64
C GLY A 95 -19.97 -3.26 6.16
N VAL A 96 -19.29 -2.26 6.72
CA VAL A 96 -19.59 -0.83 6.48
C VAL A 96 -19.16 -0.39 5.08
N THR A 97 -20.13 -0.31 4.16
CA THR A 97 -19.87 -0.08 2.72
C THR A 97 -19.45 1.34 2.38
N TRP A 98 -19.83 2.35 3.17
CA TRP A 98 -19.40 3.74 2.95
C TRP A 98 -17.87 3.93 3.00
N LEU A 99 -17.15 3.04 3.71
CA LEU A 99 -15.69 3.06 3.72
C LEU A 99 -15.09 2.88 2.32
N GLY A 100 -15.81 2.27 1.39
CA GLY A 100 -15.42 2.19 -0.02
C GLY A 100 -15.32 3.57 -0.69
N ALA A 101 -16.03 4.59 -0.20
CA ALA A 101 -15.92 5.97 -0.68
C ALA A 101 -14.63 6.67 -0.20
N ILE A 102 -13.95 6.12 0.82
CA ILE A 102 -12.67 6.62 1.33
C ILE A 102 -11.51 6.04 0.50
N THR A 103 -11.67 4.82 -0.03
CA THR A 103 -10.65 4.12 -0.84
C THR A 103 -10.09 4.96 -2.00
N PRO A 104 -10.87 5.75 -2.77
CA PRO A 104 -10.34 6.64 -3.82
C PRO A 104 -9.33 7.69 -3.36
N ILE A 105 -9.40 8.14 -2.09
CA ILE A 105 -8.41 9.07 -1.52
C ILE A 105 -7.05 8.36 -1.44
N GLY A 106 -7.04 7.11 -0.96
CA GLY A 106 -5.85 6.27 -0.97
C GLY A 106 -5.34 6.03 -2.40
N GLY A 107 -6.23 5.73 -3.34
CA GLY A 107 -5.88 5.52 -4.74
C GLY A 107 -5.19 6.74 -5.37
N THR A 108 -5.72 7.94 -5.10
CA THR A 108 -5.10 9.21 -5.54
C THR A 108 -3.69 9.38 -4.97
N LEU A 109 -3.49 9.07 -3.68
CA LEU A 109 -2.15 9.11 -3.08
C LEU A 109 -1.20 8.12 -3.75
N LEU A 110 -1.65 6.91 -4.04
CA LEU A 110 -0.82 5.91 -4.73
C LEU A 110 -0.42 6.39 -6.14
N ILE A 111 -1.34 7.01 -6.89
CA ILE A 111 -1.06 7.62 -8.19
C ILE A 111 -0.03 8.73 -8.08
N VAL A 112 -0.21 9.66 -7.12
CA VAL A 112 0.76 10.75 -6.87
C VAL A 112 2.11 10.18 -6.46
N GLY A 113 2.14 9.09 -5.70
CA GLY A 113 3.38 8.41 -5.31
C GLY A 113 4.18 7.90 -6.51
N TRP A 114 3.51 7.23 -7.45
CA TRP A 114 4.13 6.78 -8.70
C TRP A 114 4.58 7.96 -9.57
N GLY A 115 3.76 9.01 -9.70
CA GLY A 115 4.13 10.21 -10.44
C GLY A 115 5.35 10.93 -9.85
N ALA A 116 5.44 10.99 -8.52
CA ALA A 116 6.58 11.57 -7.81
C ALA A 116 7.85 10.73 -7.98
N LEU A 117 7.74 9.40 -7.92
CA LEU A 117 8.86 8.49 -8.21
C LEU A 117 9.35 8.65 -9.66
N PHE A 118 8.43 8.69 -10.63
CA PHE A 118 8.75 8.95 -12.03
C PHE A 118 9.50 10.27 -12.21
N TYR A 119 8.97 11.36 -11.64
CA TYR A 119 9.62 12.68 -11.71
C TYR A 119 10.99 12.69 -11.03
N ALA A 120 11.13 12.02 -9.89
CA ALA A 120 12.40 11.92 -9.19
C ALA A 120 13.46 11.24 -10.04
N VAL A 121 13.13 10.11 -10.66
CA VAL A 121 14.04 9.38 -11.56
C VAL A 121 14.43 10.23 -12.75
N LEU A 122 13.47 10.88 -13.43
CA LEU A 122 13.74 11.76 -14.57
C LEU A 122 14.66 12.96 -14.27
N LYS A 123 14.73 13.39 -13.00
CA LYS A 123 15.52 14.56 -12.59
C LYS A 123 16.82 14.19 -11.91
N ALA A 124 16.99 12.94 -11.49
CA ALA A 124 18.14 12.51 -10.72
C ALA A 124 19.05 11.53 -11.46
N LEU A 125 18.55 10.88 -12.52
CA LEU A 125 19.28 10.03 -13.45
C LEU A 125 19.18 10.64 -14.85
#